data_AF-A0A164Z745-F1
#
_entry.id   AF-A0A164Z745-F1
#
_cell.length_a   1.000
_cell.length_b   1.000
_cell.length_c   1.000
_cell.angle_alpha   90.00
_cell.angle_beta   90.00
_cell.angle_gamma   90.00
#
_symmetry.space_group_name_H-M   'P 1'
#
loop_
_entity.id
_entity.type
_entity.pdbx_description
1 polymer ?
#
loop_
_entity_poly.entity_id
_entity_poly.type
_entity_poly.pdbx_seq_one_letter_code
_entity_poly.pdbx_strand_id
1 'polypeptide(L)'
;MAAVIGVLGIFALFYVGAFVAFCFTCRNTIPDVLEPSLLEARNRPSRYGSISTPIVGQAPVVRDLESENLSRSSSSLDITDIDLMPDAYSDKNVVRTKTFLFVADLSHKGSRFHGKKSQLYMWNLLIVAVFYALPVLQLVIIYQKVLNDTGDQDLCYFNFLCAHPLGDLTDFNHVYSNLGYVLLGLLFIINTARRDVLRRQAQANHDRLEKFYGIPQHYGLFYAMGTALMVEGVLSACYHICPTHANYQFDTTFMYVISMLCMLKIYQTRHPDINAEAHAAFSVLAFVVLLGVVSVFEDNLAFRIIFSAIHLLACVALSAQVYYMGRWKLNLGVFKRIYVIFWNDFQAGPSNWFRPMYVDRMFLLVIGNLTNVGLAVYGLMERPPDFASYMLAIFITNLMLYTLFYIIMKLRHGEKILCQAVFYICLASLSWGAAMYFFINKAITWRKRAAESRVFNQECAILNFYDFHDIWHFLSAASLFFSFMTLLTLDDDLAYTPRDRIPVF
;
A
#
# COMPACT_ATOMS: atom_id res chain seq x y z
N MET A 1 -23.12 -23.70 13.51
CA MET A 1 -22.03 -24.71 13.46
C MET A 1 -21.60 -25.04 12.04
N ALA A 2 -22.48 -25.59 11.18
CA ALA A 2 -22.12 -25.92 9.79
C ALA A 2 -21.61 -24.71 8.98
N ALA A 3 -22.26 -23.54 9.10
CA ALA A 3 -21.84 -22.30 8.45
C ALA A 3 -20.42 -21.85 8.87
N VAL A 4 -20.17 -21.80 10.18
CA VAL A 4 -18.86 -21.48 10.79
C VAL A 4 -17.76 -22.43 10.29
N ILE A 5 -17.99 -23.74 10.36
CA ILE A 5 -17.01 -24.75 9.92
C ILE A 5 -16.78 -24.67 8.40
N GLY A 6 -17.83 -24.42 7.62
CA GLY A 6 -17.74 -24.27 6.17
C GLY A 6 -16.79 -23.14 5.77
N VAL A 7 -16.90 -21.98 6.43
CA VAL A 7 -16.02 -20.82 6.18
C VAL A 7 -14.56 -21.12 6.57
N LEU A 8 -14.31 -21.77 7.71
CA LEU A 8 -12.95 -22.22 8.07
C LEU A 8 -12.39 -23.18 7.01
N GLY A 9 -13.22 -24.09 6.50
CA GLY A 9 -12.85 -25.00 5.42
C GLY A 9 -12.42 -24.26 4.16
N ILE A 10 -13.18 -23.22 3.76
CA ILE A 10 -12.84 -22.39 2.59
C ILE A 10 -11.50 -21.68 2.79
N PHE A 11 -11.28 -21.04 3.93
CA PHE A 11 -9.99 -20.38 4.20
C PHE A 11 -8.84 -21.37 4.34
N ALA A 12 -9.07 -22.57 4.88
CA ALA A 12 -8.07 -23.62 4.92
C ALA A 12 -7.58 -24.03 3.52
N LEU A 13 -8.45 -23.99 2.49
CA LEU A 13 -8.03 -24.24 1.10
C LEU A 13 -6.97 -23.26 0.60
N PHE A 14 -6.99 -22.00 1.05
CA PHE A 14 -5.93 -21.03 0.72
C PHE A 14 -4.58 -21.45 1.30
N TYR A 15 -4.57 -21.95 2.55
CA TYR A 15 -3.36 -22.46 3.20
C TYR A 15 -2.86 -23.73 2.54
N VAL A 16 -3.76 -24.66 2.20
CA VAL A 16 -3.40 -25.87 1.44
C VAL A 16 -2.81 -25.49 0.08
N GLY A 17 -3.44 -24.56 -0.64
CA GLY A 17 -2.91 -24.06 -1.91
C GLY A 17 -1.51 -23.44 -1.78
N ALA A 18 -1.30 -22.62 -0.75
CA ALA A 18 0.01 -22.02 -0.47
C ALA A 18 1.07 -23.06 -0.09
N PHE A 19 0.69 -24.10 0.64
CA PHE A 19 1.56 -25.23 1.00
C PHE A 19 1.89 -26.11 -0.21
N VAL A 20 0.93 -26.39 -1.08
CA VAL A 20 1.18 -27.12 -2.33
C VAL A 20 2.14 -26.31 -3.22
N ALA A 21 1.90 -25.01 -3.39
CA ALA A 21 2.81 -24.12 -4.12
C ALA A 21 4.22 -24.08 -3.50
N PHE A 22 4.31 -24.14 -2.16
CA PHE A 22 5.58 -24.27 -1.45
C PHE A 22 6.34 -25.54 -1.86
N CYS A 23 5.69 -26.71 -1.77
CA CYS A 23 6.30 -27.99 -2.12
C CYS A 23 6.78 -28.03 -3.57
N PHE A 24 6.01 -27.48 -4.52
CA PHE A 24 6.42 -27.39 -5.92
C PHE A 24 7.64 -26.47 -6.13
N THR A 25 7.70 -25.33 -5.43
CA THR A 25 8.80 -24.38 -5.59
C THR A 25 10.11 -24.91 -5.00
N CYS A 26 10.06 -25.58 -3.84
CA CYS A 26 11.23 -26.20 -3.22
C CYS A 26 11.84 -27.34 -4.05
N ARG A 27 11.04 -27.99 -4.90
CA ARG A 27 11.51 -29.10 -5.74
C ARG A 27 12.26 -28.62 -6.99
N ASN A 28 12.12 -27.35 -7.37
CA ASN A 28 12.64 -26.78 -8.62
C ASN A 28 13.87 -25.85 -8.43
N THR A 29 14.58 -25.89 -7.31
CA THR A 29 15.76 -25.02 -7.08
C THR A 29 16.99 -25.46 -7.88
N ILE A 30 17.16 -24.91 -9.08
CA ILE A 30 18.17 -23.92 -9.53
C ILE A 30 17.95 -23.83 -11.06
N PRO A 31 17.51 -22.69 -11.63
CA PRO A 31 17.46 -22.57 -13.08
C PRO A 31 18.87 -22.43 -13.64
N ASP A 32 19.17 -23.13 -14.75
CA ASP A 32 20.38 -23.01 -15.60
C ASP A 32 20.70 -21.55 -16.01
N VAL A 33 19.75 -20.63 -15.84
CA VAL A 33 19.86 -19.18 -16.10
C VAL A 33 20.74 -18.44 -15.09
N LEU A 34 21.00 -19.03 -13.92
CA LEU A 34 21.80 -18.37 -12.87
C LEU A 34 23.29 -18.27 -13.27
N GLU A 35 23.85 -19.29 -13.92
CA GLU A 35 25.28 -19.37 -14.24
C GLU A 35 25.78 -18.22 -15.13
N PRO A 36 25.11 -17.87 -16.25
CA PRO A 36 25.51 -16.74 -17.10
C PRO A 36 25.41 -15.38 -16.40
N SER A 37 24.34 -15.17 -15.63
CA SER A 37 24.11 -13.91 -14.91
C SER A 37 25.13 -13.68 -13.79
N LEU A 38 25.56 -14.77 -13.12
CA LEU A 38 26.63 -14.75 -12.12
C LEU A 38 27.99 -14.45 -12.76
N LEU A 39 28.29 -15.01 -13.94
CA LEU A 39 29.50 -14.72 -14.69
C LEU A 39 29.55 -13.24 -15.11
N GLU A 40 28.45 -12.70 -15.64
CA GLU A 40 28.35 -11.27 -15.98
C GLU A 40 28.47 -10.38 -14.73
N ALA A 41 27.82 -10.74 -13.62
CA ALA A 41 27.92 -10.02 -12.35
C ALA A 41 29.35 -10.04 -11.77
N ARG A 42 30.09 -11.15 -11.95
CA ARG A 42 31.50 -11.27 -11.53
C ARG A 42 32.42 -10.39 -12.38
N ASN A 43 32.09 -10.20 -13.65
CA ASN A 43 32.90 -9.39 -14.56
C ASN A 43 32.57 -7.89 -14.53
N ARG A 44 31.45 -7.47 -13.93
CA ARG A 44 31.09 -6.05 -13.78
C ARG A 44 32.02 -5.30 -12.80
N PRO A 45 32.43 -4.05 -13.11
CA PRO A 45 33.16 -3.20 -12.16
C PRO A 45 32.30 -2.80 -10.96
N SER A 46 32.94 -2.53 -9.81
CA SER A 46 32.25 -2.34 -8.51
C SER A 46 31.35 -1.09 -8.41
N ARG A 47 31.49 -0.14 -9.35
CA ARG A 47 30.71 1.11 -9.43
C ARG A 47 30.01 1.24 -10.78
N TYR A 48 28.74 1.65 -10.74
CA TYR A 48 28.05 2.20 -11.91
C TYR A 48 28.76 3.47 -12.36
N GLY A 49 29.35 3.47 -13.56
CA GLY A 49 29.76 4.71 -14.24
C GLY A 49 31.19 5.22 -14.02
N SER A 50 32.20 4.37 -13.81
CA SER A 50 33.57 4.83 -14.13
C SER A 50 33.76 4.83 -15.64
N ILE A 51 33.58 6.01 -16.26
CA ILE A 51 34.18 6.27 -17.57
C ILE A 51 35.67 6.01 -17.40
N SER A 52 36.19 5.01 -18.12
CA SER A 52 37.61 4.72 -18.22
C SER A 52 38.29 5.89 -18.93
N THR A 53 38.72 6.89 -18.16
CA THR A 53 39.74 7.84 -18.60
C THR A 53 41.08 7.08 -18.64
N PRO A 54 41.84 7.15 -19.73
CA PRO A 54 43.10 6.42 -19.85
C PRO A 54 44.12 6.91 -18.82
N ILE A 55 44.92 5.96 -18.36
CA ILE A 55 45.94 6.01 -17.33
C ILE A 55 46.92 7.19 -17.51
N VAL A 56 47.00 8.08 -16.51
CA VAL A 56 48.25 8.77 -16.13
C VAL A 56 48.24 9.03 -14.61
N GLY A 57 49.23 8.47 -13.89
CA GLY A 57 49.63 8.92 -12.54
C GLY A 57 49.18 8.04 -11.36
N GLN A 58 50.11 7.23 -10.82
CA GLN A 58 49.98 6.49 -9.56
C GLN A 58 49.88 7.41 -8.33
N ALA A 59 49.07 6.99 -7.35
CA ALA A 59 49.30 7.18 -5.91
C ALA A 59 48.68 5.99 -5.14
N PRO A 60 49.23 5.58 -3.98
CA PRO A 60 49.24 4.19 -3.56
C PRO A 60 47.93 3.70 -2.93
N VAL A 61 47.73 2.40 -3.10
CA VAL A 61 46.71 1.54 -2.49
C VAL A 61 46.75 1.67 -0.97
N VAL A 62 45.70 2.24 -0.38
CA VAL A 62 45.40 2.05 1.05
C VAL A 62 44.71 0.69 1.17
N ARG A 63 45.38 -0.24 1.84
CA ARG A 63 44.86 -1.54 2.22
C ARG A 63 43.63 -1.35 3.11
N ASP A 64 42.49 -1.90 2.68
CA ASP A 64 41.35 -2.12 3.58
C ASP A 64 41.79 -3.10 4.67
N LEU A 65 41.78 -2.64 5.93
CA LEU A 65 41.90 -3.49 7.10
C LEU A 65 40.54 -4.20 7.29
N GLU A 66 40.45 -5.44 6.80
CA GLU A 66 39.52 -6.43 7.33
C GLU A 66 40.04 -6.91 8.69
N SER A 67 39.43 -6.43 9.77
CA SER A 67 39.18 -7.21 10.99
C SER A 67 38.49 -6.33 12.03
N GLU A 68 37.18 -6.49 12.23
CA GLU A 68 36.60 -6.38 13.57
C GLU A 68 35.19 -7.01 13.65
N ASN A 69 35.19 -8.23 14.18
CA ASN A 69 34.28 -8.79 15.18
C ASN A 69 32.77 -8.96 14.88
N LEU A 70 32.48 -10.21 14.54
CA LEU A 70 31.33 -11.00 14.98
C LEU A 70 31.12 -10.91 16.50
N SER A 71 30.21 -10.04 16.96
CA SER A 71 29.27 -10.29 18.07
C SER A 71 28.59 -8.98 18.49
N ARG A 72 27.31 -8.80 18.16
CA ARG A 72 26.38 -7.99 18.97
C ARG A 72 24.94 -8.38 18.65
N SER A 73 24.39 -9.22 19.53
CA SER A 73 22.96 -9.39 19.72
C SER A 73 22.32 -8.07 20.17
N SER A 74 21.07 -7.86 19.74
CA SER A 74 20.11 -6.86 20.25
C SER A 74 20.67 -5.46 20.53
N SER A 75 20.69 -4.58 19.53
CA SER A 75 20.84 -3.14 19.75
C SER A 75 19.62 -2.39 19.23
N SER A 76 19.10 -1.53 20.10
CA SER A 76 18.03 -0.56 19.88
C SER A 76 18.16 0.14 18.53
N LEU A 77 17.01 0.35 17.87
CA LEU A 77 16.87 1.17 16.67
C LEU A 77 17.23 2.62 17.00
N ASP A 78 18.51 2.96 16.93
CA ASP A 78 18.94 4.36 17.07
C ASP A 78 18.84 5.06 15.70
N ILE A 79 17.96 6.05 15.63
CA ILE A 79 17.55 6.76 14.41
C ILE A 79 18.68 7.65 13.88
N THR A 80 19.66 7.98 14.73
CA THR A 80 20.79 8.88 14.43
C THR A 80 21.98 8.19 13.75
N ASP A 81 22.06 6.86 13.77
CA ASP A 81 23.13 6.09 13.10
C ASP A 81 22.86 5.88 11.58
N ILE A 82 21.79 6.49 11.07
CA ILE A 82 21.51 6.55 9.64
C ILE A 82 22.39 7.66 9.05
N ASP A 83 23.65 7.31 8.79
CA ASP A 83 24.63 8.18 8.16
C ASP A 83 24.07 8.74 6.83
N LEU A 84 23.68 10.01 6.85
CA LEU A 84 23.28 10.79 5.68
C LEU A 84 24.57 11.18 4.94
N MET A 85 25.18 10.21 4.27
CA MET A 85 26.34 10.40 3.40
C MET A 85 26.16 11.66 2.53
N PRO A 86 27.06 12.68 2.65
CA PRO A 86 27.01 13.93 1.88
C PRO A 86 27.02 13.73 0.37
N ASP A 87 27.52 12.59 -0.11
CA ASP A 87 27.58 12.19 -1.52
C ASP A 87 26.21 12.16 -2.21
N ALA A 88 25.13 11.93 -1.45
CA ALA A 88 23.76 11.96 -1.96
C ALA A 88 23.30 13.34 -2.49
N TYR A 89 24.01 14.43 -2.14
CA TYR A 89 23.73 15.77 -2.66
C TYR A 89 24.50 16.09 -3.94
N SER A 90 25.70 15.52 -4.14
CA SER A 90 26.49 15.66 -5.37
C SER A 90 25.81 14.94 -6.54
N ASP A 91 25.34 13.71 -6.30
CA ASP A 91 24.72 12.86 -7.32
C ASP A 91 23.32 13.33 -7.75
N LYS A 92 22.58 14.07 -6.90
CA LYS A 92 21.32 14.70 -7.28
C LYS A 92 21.46 15.65 -8.47
N ASN A 93 22.66 16.22 -8.69
CA ASN A 93 22.93 17.11 -9.81
C ASN A 93 23.32 16.34 -11.10
N VAL A 94 23.92 15.15 -11.00
CA VAL A 94 24.29 14.31 -12.16
C VAL A 94 23.07 13.58 -12.72
N VAL A 95 22.16 13.11 -11.86
CA VAL A 95 20.89 12.51 -12.32
C VAL A 95 19.90 13.59 -12.82
N ARG A 96 20.18 14.88 -12.62
CA ARG A 96 19.31 16.00 -13.04
C ARG A 96 19.33 16.25 -14.56
N THR A 97 20.31 15.73 -15.28
CA THR A 97 20.50 15.98 -16.73
C THR A 97 20.06 14.82 -17.63
N LYS A 98 19.73 13.64 -17.06
CA LYS A 98 19.30 12.48 -17.87
C LYS A 98 17.79 12.53 -18.14
N THR A 99 17.42 12.39 -19.41
CA THR A 99 16.02 12.29 -19.88
C THR A 99 15.40 10.91 -19.64
N PHE A 100 16.24 9.88 -19.48
CA PHE A 100 15.82 8.53 -19.13
C PHE A 100 16.55 8.09 -17.86
N LEU A 101 15.79 7.61 -16.86
CA LEU A 101 16.32 7.08 -15.61
C LEU A 101 16.12 5.58 -15.53
N PHE A 102 17.13 4.90 -15.00
CA PHE A 102 17.07 3.48 -14.69
C PHE A 102 17.14 3.26 -13.18
N VAL A 103 16.67 2.10 -12.72
CA VAL A 103 16.68 1.75 -11.29
C VAL A 103 18.09 1.83 -10.71
N ALA A 104 19.12 1.54 -11.51
CA ALA A 104 20.53 1.72 -11.13
C ALA A 104 20.86 3.15 -10.65
N ASP A 105 20.26 4.18 -11.25
CA ASP A 105 20.47 5.59 -10.88
C ASP A 105 19.76 5.96 -9.56
N LEU A 106 18.87 5.10 -9.04
CA LEU A 106 18.04 5.32 -7.85
C LEU A 106 18.18 4.21 -6.79
N SER A 107 19.19 3.33 -6.93
CA SER A 107 19.44 2.20 -6.03
C SER A 107 20.89 2.17 -5.54
N HIS A 108 21.39 3.32 -5.08
CA HIS A 108 22.75 3.46 -4.59
C HIS A 108 22.90 2.97 -3.15
N LYS A 109 21.82 2.99 -2.36
CA LYS A 109 21.85 2.50 -0.98
C LYS A 109 21.81 0.97 -0.94
N GLY A 110 22.45 0.39 0.08
CA GLY A 110 22.54 -1.06 0.24
C GLY A 110 21.25 -1.70 0.77
N SER A 111 21.05 -2.98 0.45
CA SER A 111 19.89 -3.77 0.87
C SER A 111 19.64 -3.77 2.39
N ARG A 112 20.71 -3.77 3.21
CA ARG A 112 20.61 -3.66 4.67
C ARG A 112 19.98 -2.34 5.11
N PHE A 113 20.34 -1.22 4.47
CA PHE A 113 19.76 0.10 4.74
C PHE A 113 18.26 0.10 4.39
N HIS A 114 17.95 -0.40 3.20
CA HIS A 114 16.58 -0.55 2.69
C HIS A 114 15.70 -1.41 3.58
N GLY A 115 16.25 -2.51 4.12
CA GLY A 115 15.60 -3.40 5.08
C GLY A 115 15.26 -2.67 6.39
N LYS A 116 16.26 -2.05 7.04
CA LYS A 116 16.06 -1.28 8.28
C LYS A 116 15.02 -0.17 8.12
N LYS A 117 15.12 0.63 7.05
CA LYS A 117 14.15 1.70 6.75
C LYS A 117 12.73 1.14 6.54
N SER A 118 12.60 -0.02 5.89
CA SER A 118 11.29 -0.64 5.68
C SER A 118 10.67 -1.22 6.95
N GLN A 119 11.48 -1.67 7.93
CA GLN A 119 10.98 -2.17 9.21
C GLN A 119 10.34 -1.08 10.07
N LEU A 120 10.74 0.19 9.89
CA LEU A 120 10.11 1.32 10.58
C LEU A 120 8.61 1.45 10.22
N TYR A 121 8.21 1.08 9.00
CA TYR A 121 6.80 1.07 8.63
C TYR A 121 5.99 0.08 9.47
N MET A 122 6.54 -1.12 9.67
CA MET A 122 5.90 -2.16 10.48
C MET A 122 5.82 -1.76 11.96
N TRP A 123 6.90 -1.23 12.53
CA TRP A 123 6.91 -0.78 13.93
C TRP A 123 5.95 0.39 14.16
N ASN A 124 5.97 1.41 13.30
CA ASN A 124 5.06 2.54 13.41
C ASN A 124 3.59 2.10 13.25
N LEU A 125 3.31 1.19 12.31
CA LEU A 125 1.97 0.62 12.14
C LEU A 125 1.49 -0.09 13.41
N LEU A 126 2.35 -0.89 14.05
CA LEU A 126 1.99 -1.61 15.27
C LEU A 126 1.69 -0.65 16.42
N ILE A 127 2.49 0.42 16.56
CA ILE A 127 2.21 1.48 17.54
C ILE A 127 0.84 2.10 17.26
N VAL A 128 0.58 2.54 16.02
CA VAL A 128 -0.71 3.12 15.62
C VAL A 128 -1.86 2.14 15.90
N ALA A 129 -1.71 0.87 15.54
CA ALA A 129 -2.72 -0.17 15.76
C ALA A 129 -3.07 -0.34 17.25
N VAL A 130 -2.08 -0.39 18.13
CA VAL A 130 -2.32 -0.54 19.58
C VAL A 130 -3.05 0.68 20.14
N PHE A 131 -2.53 1.89 19.88
CA PHE A 131 -3.15 3.12 20.39
C PHE A 131 -4.54 3.37 19.81
N TYR A 132 -4.80 2.90 18.59
CA TYR A 132 -6.10 3.01 17.96
C TYR A 132 -7.08 1.94 18.44
N ALA A 133 -6.65 0.68 18.62
CA ALA A 133 -7.51 -0.42 19.02
C ALA A 133 -7.96 -0.35 20.48
N LEU A 134 -7.11 0.14 21.40
CA LEU A 134 -7.43 0.24 22.82
C LEU A 134 -8.73 1.02 23.12
N PRO A 135 -8.92 2.27 22.65
CA PRO A 135 -10.16 3.01 22.90
C PRO A 135 -11.36 2.38 22.19
N VAL A 136 -11.17 1.76 21.02
CA VAL A 136 -12.25 1.09 20.28
C VAL A 136 -12.78 -0.08 21.09
N LEU A 137 -11.90 -0.96 21.55
CA LEU A 137 -12.27 -2.10 22.40
C LEU A 137 -12.98 -1.64 23.66
N GLN A 138 -12.47 -0.62 24.33
CA GLN A 138 -13.12 -0.07 25.53
C GLN A 138 -14.54 0.44 25.23
N LEU A 139 -14.72 1.19 24.13
CA LEU A 139 -16.00 1.78 23.77
C LEU A 139 -17.04 0.71 23.41
N VAL A 140 -16.68 -0.27 22.57
CA VAL A 140 -17.63 -1.30 22.12
C VAL A 140 -18.03 -2.25 23.24
N ILE A 141 -17.13 -2.55 24.19
CA ILE A 141 -17.46 -3.33 25.39
C ILE A 141 -18.48 -2.58 26.25
N ILE A 142 -18.29 -1.25 26.44
CA ILE A 142 -19.24 -0.43 27.19
C ILE A 142 -20.60 -0.41 26.50
N TYR A 143 -20.65 -0.21 25.19
CA TYR A 143 -21.91 -0.19 24.45
C TYR A 143 -22.63 -1.54 24.49
N GLN A 144 -21.91 -2.65 24.34
CA GLN A 144 -22.50 -3.99 24.46
C GLN A 144 -23.07 -4.24 25.85
N LYS A 145 -22.37 -3.79 26.90
CA LYS A 145 -22.86 -3.90 28.26
C LYS A 145 -24.13 -3.08 28.47
N VAL A 146 -24.16 -1.83 28.02
CA VAL A 146 -25.35 -0.96 28.13
C VAL A 146 -26.52 -1.56 27.35
N LEU A 147 -26.29 -2.08 26.15
CA LEU A 147 -27.30 -2.78 25.35
C LEU A 147 -27.90 -3.96 26.14
N ASN A 148 -27.06 -4.82 26.72
CA ASN A 148 -27.51 -5.98 27.47
C ASN A 148 -28.21 -5.61 28.79
N ASP A 149 -27.72 -4.59 29.50
CA ASP A 149 -28.27 -4.16 30.79
C ASP A 149 -29.61 -3.41 30.63
N THR A 150 -29.74 -2.59 29.57
CA THR A 150 -30.95 -1.77 29.33
C THR A 150 -31.99 -2.45 28.45
N GLY A 151 -31.56 -3.38 27.59
CA GLY A 151 -32.41 -3.96 26.54
C GLY A 151 -32.73 -2.99 25.39
N ASP A 152 -32.07 -1.83 25.32
CA ASP A 152 -32.33 -0.81 24.30
C ASP A 152 -31.68 -1.17 22.95
N GLN A 153 -32.45 -1.89 22.13
CA GLN A 153 -32.03 -2.32 20.79
C GLN A 153 -31.90 -1.16 19.77
N ASP A 154 -32.20 0.09 20.14
CA ASP A 154 -32.02 1.25 19.26
C ASP A 154 -30.62 1.90 19.39
N LEU A 155 -29.78 1.39 20.30
CA LEU A 155 -28.39 1.84 20.46
C LEU A 155 -27.50 1.47 19.26
N CYS A 156 -27.72 0.29 18.68
CA CYS A 156 -26.87 -0.29 17.65
C CYS A 156 -27.69 -0.63 16.39
N TYR A 157 -27.05 -0.55 15.22
CA TYR A 157 -27.72 -0.79 13.93
C TYR A 157 -27.50 -2.22 13.46
N PHE A 158 -28.33 -3.14 13.93
CA PHE A 158 -28.25 -4.55 13.53
C PHE A 158 -29.23 -4.92 12.42
N ASN A 159 -28.83 -5.87 11.59
CA ASN A 159 -29.74 -6.63 10.75
C ASN A 159 -30.42 -7.74 11.59
N PHE A 160 -31.45 -7.38 12.36
CA PHE A 160 -32.12 -8.31 13.28
C PHE A 160 -32.72 -9.55 12.62
N LEU A 161 -32.98 -9.55 11.31
CA LEU A 161 -33.50 -10.72 10.59
C LEU A 161 -32.42 -11.78 10.32
N CYS A 162 -31.14 -11.42 10.42
CA CYS A 162 -30.00 -12.33 10.26
C CYS A 162 -29.01 -12.29 11.44
N ALA A 163 -29.33 -11.57 12.51
CA ALA A 163 -28.47 -11.50 13.69
C ALA A 163 -28.49 -12.83 14.45
N HIS A 164 -27.35 -13.49 14.54
CA HIS A 164 -27.19 -14.73 15.30
C HIS A 164 -26.42 -14.48 16.60
N PRO A 165 -27.06 -14.61 17.78
CA PRO A 165 -26.37 -14.37 19.03
C PRO A 165 -25.46 -15.54 19.42
N LEU A 166 -24.33 -15.24 20.07
CA LEU A 166 -23.44 -16.21 20.70
C LEU A 166 -22.85 -15.64 21.99
N GLY A 167 -23.24 -16.20 23.14
CA GLY A 167 -22.84 -15.66 24.44
C GLY A 167 -23.37 -14.24 24.62
N ASP A 168 -22.49 -13.31 24.95
CA ASP A 168 -22.85 -11.90 25.16
C ASP A 168 -22.96 -11.09 23.85
N LEU A 169 -22.59 -11.67 22.71
CA LEU A 169 -22.64 -10.99 21.39
C LEU A 169 -23.99 -11.21 20.73
N THR A 170 -24.65 -10.12 20.35
CA THR A 170 -25.95 -10.13 19.67
C THR A 170 -25.83 -10.53 18.19
N ASP A 171 -24.75 -10.12 17.53
CA ASP A 171 -24.56 -10.23 16.08
C ASP A 171 -23.24 -10.97 15.74
N PHE A 172 -23.13 -12.22 16.21
CA PHE A 172 -21.88 -12.98 16.11
C PHE A 172 -21.46 -13.29 14.68
N ASN A 173 -22.40 -13.47 13.75
CA ASN A 173 -22.09 -13.74 12.35
C ASN A 173 -21.28 -12.60 11.70
N HIS A 174 -21.67 -11.34 11.94
CA HIS A 174 -20.96 -10.15 11.46
C HIS A 174 -19.59 -9.93 12.09
N VAL A 175 -19.43 -10.31 13.36
CA VAL A 175 -18.11 -10.33 14.01
C VAL A 175 -17.24 -11.44 13.41
N TYR A 176 -17.83 -12.62 13.17
CA TYR A 176 -17.13 -13.79 12.69
C TYR A 176 -16.70 -13.68 11.22
N SER A 177 -17.50 -13.02 10.36
CA SER A 177 -17.19 -12.88 8.93
C SER A 177 -15.87 -12.15 8.65
N ASN A 178 -15.43 -11.30 9.59
CA ASN A 178 -14.15 -10.62 9.56
C ASN A 178 -12.91 -11.50 9.78
N LEU A 179 -13.09 -12.73 10.27
CA LEU A 179 -11.99 -13.67 10.50
C LEU A 179 -11.16 -13.92 9.22
N GLY A 180 -11.80 -13.81 8.05
CA GLY A 180 -11.13 -13.95 6.75
C GLY A 180 -9.96 -12.99 6.55
N TYR A 181 -10.10 -11.72 6.97
CA TYR A 181 -9.03 -10.74 6.88
C TYR A 181 -7.81 -11.13 7.73
N VAL A 182 -8.05 -11.63 8.94
CA VAL A 182 -6.99 -12.07 9.87
C VAL A 182 -6.26 -13.28 9.30
N LEU A 183 -6.99 -14.30 8.86
CA LEU A 183 -6.41 -15.52 8.29
C LEU A 183 -5.61 -15.22 7.01
N LEU A 184 -6.19 -14.46 6.08
CA LEU A 184 -5.50 -14.14 4.83
C LEU A 184 -4.34 -13.16 5.02
N GLY A 185 -4.44 -12.22 5.97
CA GLY A 185 -3.32 -11.36 6.37
C GLY A 185 -2.15 -12.17 6.93
N LEU A 186 -2.42 -13.13 7.81
CA LEU A 186 -1.42 -14.05 8.33
C LEU A 186 -0.80 -14.90 7.20
N LEU A 187 -1.61 -15.44 6.30
CA LEU A 187 -1.13 -16.19 5.14
C LEU A 187 -0.21 -15.34 4.24
N PHE A 188 -0.56 -14.08 4.02
CA PHE A 188 0.28 -13.16 3.25
C PHE A 188 1.62 -12.90 3.94
N ILE A 189 1.63 -12.74 5.27
CA ILE A 189 2.87 -12.61 6.06
C ILE A 189 3.72 -13.87 5.92
N ILE A 190 3.14 -15.07 5.99
CA ILE A 190 3.86 -16.34 5.81
C ILE A 190 4.48 -16.43 4.42
N ASN A 191 3.72 -16.09 3.37
CA ASN A 191 4.23 -16.07 1.99
C ASN A 191 5.36 -15.04 1.80
N THR A 192 5.24 -13.87 2.42
CA THR A 192 6.27 -12.82 2.43
C THR A 192 7.52 -13.29 3.16
N ALA A 193 7.38 -13.88 4.35
CA ALA A 193 8.47 -14.42 5.14
C ALA A 193 9.24 -15.51 4.40
N ARG A 194 8.52 -16.40 3.71
CA ARG A 194 9.14 -17.41 2.86
C ARG A 194 10.03 -16.76 1.79
N ARG A 195 9.50 -15.78 1.05
CA ARG A 195 10.26 -15.09 -0.01
C ARG A 195 11.46 -14.33 0.56
N ASP A 196 11.31 -13.69 1.71
CA ASP A 196 12.39 -12.98 2.41
C ASP A 196 13.51 -13.93 2.81
N VAL A 197 13.19 -15.07 3.44
CA VAL A 197 14.18 -16.09 3.82
C VAL A 197 14.92 -16.67 2.62
N LEU A 198 14.20 -17.08 1.58
CA LEU A 198 14.81 -17.63 0.35
C LEU A 198 15.76 -16.61 -0.30
N ARG A 199 15.38 -15.33 -0.28
CA ARG A 199 16.23 -14.28 -0.82
C ARG A 199 17.46 -14.04 0.05
N ARG A 200 17.33 -13.99 1.37
CA ARG A 200 18.48 -13.85 2.28
C ARG A 200 19.49 -14.98 2.14
N GLN A 201 19.01 -16.21 1.93
CA GLN A 201 19.88 -17.35 1.61
C GLN A 201 20.60 -17.16 0.28
N ALA A 202 19.90 -16.69 -0.77
CA ALA A 202 20.54 -16.38 -2.05
C ALA A 202 21.56 -15.24 -1.96
N GLN A 203 21.30 -14.22 -1.12
CA GLN A 203 22.22 -13.10 -0.86
C GLN A 203 23.51 -13.60 -0.22
N ALA A 204 23.43 -14.41 0.84
CA ALA A 204 24.60 -14.96 1.52
C ALA A 204 25.55 -15.72 0.58
N ASN A 205 25.02 -16.27 -0.51
CA ASN A 205 25.80 -16.97 -1.52
C ASN A 205 26.30 -16.06 -2.66
N HIS A 206 25.64 -14.92 -2.95
CA HIS A 206 25.88 -14.11 -4.16
C HIS A 206 25.66 -12.58 -4.00
N ASP A 207 26.46 -11.91 -3.17
CA ASP A 207 26.37 -10.46 -2.88
C ASP A 207 26.37 -9.54 -4.13
N ARG A 208 27.12 -9.88 -5.19
CA ARG A 208 27.20 -9.03 -6.40
C ARG A 208 25.93 -9.07 -7.24
N LEU A 209 25.26 -10.22 -7.31
CA LEU A 209 24.02 -10.35 -8.07
C LEU A 209 22.94 -9.44 -7.49
N GLU A 210 22.83 -9.41 -6.16
CA GLU A 210 21.90 -8.50 -5.48
C GLU A 210 22.22 -7.03 -5.76
N LYS A 211 23.48 -6.63 -5.80
CA LYS A 211 23.85 -5.22 -5.99
C LYS A 211 23.45 -4.70 -7.38
N PHE A 212 23.53 -5.54 -8.41
CA PHE A 212 23.42 -5.10 -9.80
C PHE A 212 22.15 -5.55 -10.53
N TYR A 213 21.43 -6.55 -10.03
CA TYR A 213 20.28 -7.17 -10.71
C TYR A 213 18.98 -7.03 -9.92
N GLY A 214 17.88 -7.04 -10.67
CA GLY A 214 16.52 -7.00 -10.18
C GLY A 214 16.18 -5.77 -9.35
N ILE A 215 14.93 -5.73 -8.89
CA ILE A 215 14.46 -4.62 -8.07
C ILE A 215 14.90 -4.83 -6.60
N PRO A 216 15.46 -3.79 -5.93
CA PRO A 216 15.64 -3.82 -4.48
C PRO A 216 14.31 -4.08 -3.78
N GLN A 217 14.22 -5.16 -2.97
CA GLN A 217 12.95 -5.46 -2.27
C GLN A 217 13.02 -4.94 -0.85
N HIS A 218 11.87 -4.51 -0.38
CA HIS A 218 11.68 -3.97 0.96
C HIS A 218 10.57 -4.77 1.65
N TYR A 219 10.93 -5.94 2.19
CA TYR A 219 9.95 -6.83 2.81
C TYR A 219 9.24 -6.21 4.02
N GLY A 220 9.84 -5.23 4.69
CA GLY A 220 9.19 -4.50 5.81
C GLY A 220 7.85 -3.88 5.44
N LEU A 221 7.70 -3.36 4.22
CA LEU A 221 6.43 -2.78 3.78
C LEU A 221 5.39 -3.86 3.48
N PHE A 222 5.79 -5.01 2.94
CA PHE A 222 4.90 -6.16 2.75
C PHE A 222 4.43 -6.74 4.09
N TYR A 223 5.32 -6.86 5.09
CA TYR A 223 4.91 -7.25 6.44
C TYR A 223 3.92 -6.25 7.04
N ALA A 224 4.14 -4.94 6.84
CA ALA A 224 3.20 -3.91 7.27
C ALA A 224 1.83 -4.05 6.57
N MET A 225 1.79 -4.31 5.26
CA MET A 225 0.54 -4.54 4.52
C MET A 225 -0.24 -5.75 5.07
N GLY A 226 0.42 -6.88 5.28
CA GLY A 226 -0.21 -8.07 5.85
C GLY A 226 -0.72 -7.85 7.27
N THR A 227 0.05 -7.12 8.09
CA THR A 227 -0.37 -6.78 9.46
C THR A 227 -1.54 -5.80 9.45
N ALA A 228 -1.53 -4.81 8.56
CA ALA A 228 -2.64 -3.87 8.42
C ALA A 228 -3.94 -4.60 8.06
N LEU A 229 -3.88 -5.64 7.21
CA LEU A 229 -5.03 -6.48 6.88
C LEU A 229 -5.54 -7.29 8.09
N MET A 230 -4.64 -7.78 8.95
CA MET A 230 -5.07 -8.44 10.19
C MET A 230 -5.73 -7.47 11.16
N VAL A 231 -5.15 -6.26 11.33
CA VAL A 231 -5.70 -5.24 12.23
C VAL A 231 -7.04 -4.72 11.72
N GLU A 232 -7.19 -4.54 10.40
CA GLU A 232 -8.47 -4.27 9.74
C GLU A 232 -9.53 -5.30 10.15
N GLY A 233 -9.22 -6.59 10.04
CA GLY A 233 -10.14 -7.66 10.45
C GLY A 233 -10.54 -7.56 11.92
N VAL A 234 -9.61 -7.23 12.81
CA VAL A 234 -9.90 -7.07 14.25
C VAL A 234 -10.78 -5.85 14.50
N LEU A 235 -10.45 -4.69 13.92
CA LEU A 235 -11.18 -3.45 14.15
C LEU A 235 -12.57 -3.45 13.51
N SER A 236 -12.70 -4.01 12.31
CA SER A 236 -13.98 -4.26 11.66
C SER A 236 -14.85 -5.18 12.53
N ALA A 237 -14.29 -6.29 13.04
CA ALA A 237 -15.01 -7.18 13.94
C ALA A 237 -15.47 -6.46 15.22
N CYS A 238 -14.64 -5.58 15.79
CA CYS A 238 -15.00 -4.77 16.96
C CYS A 238 -16.15 -3.82 16.67
N TYR A 239 -16.16 -3.20 15.48
CA TYR A 239 -17.23 -2.32 15.05
C TYR A 239 -18.59 -3.06 14.97
N HIS A 240 -18.61 -4.28 14.44
CA HIS A 240 -19.83 -5.10 14.33
C HIS A 240 -20.37 -5.62 15.66
N ILE A 241 -19.66 -5.45 16.78
CA ILE A 241 -20.20 -5.75 18.11
C ILE A 241 -21.38 -4.82 18.43
N CYS A 242 -21.23 -3.52 18.17
CA CYS A 242 -22.32 -2.54 18.26
C CYS A 242 -22.06 -1.45 17.22
N PRO A 243 -22.61 -1.61 16.01
CA PRO A 243 -22.28 -0.74 14.91
C PRO A 243 -23.07 0.57 15.05
N THR A 244 -22.34 1.69 15.10
CA THR A 244 -22.86 3.05 15.25
C THR A 244 -22.20 3.99 14.24
N HIS A 245 -22.83 5.13 13.95
CA HIS A 245 -22.24 6.15 13.07
C HIS A 245 -20.87 6.64 13.57
N ALA A 246 -20.72 6.81 14.89
CA ALA A 246 -19.46 7.26 15.50
C ALA A 246 -18.35 6.19 15.37
N ASN A 247 -18.71 4.91 15.48
CA ASN A 247 -17.74 3.81 15.47
C ASN A 247 -17.38 3.32 14.06
N TYR A 248 -18.15 3.71 13.04
CA TYR A 248 -17.89 3.34 11.64
C TYR A 248 -16.50 3.79 11.14
N GLN A 249 -15.96 4.87 11.72
CA GLN A 249 -14.62 5.35 11.39
C GLN A 249 -13.51 4.37 11.77
N PHE A 250 -13.75 3.50 12.76
CA PHE A 250 -12.77 2.52 13.22
C PHE A 250 -12.51 1.43 12.18
N ASP A 251 -13.58 0.99 11.50
CA ASP A 251 -13.53 0.07 10.36
C ASP A 251 -12.82 0.74 9.17
N THR A 252 -13.22 1.96 8.84
CA THR A 252 -12.73 2.63 7.61
C THR A 252 -11.26 3.08 7.69
N THR A 253 -10.73 3.37 8.89
CA THR A 253 -9.38 3.96 9.02
C THR A 253 -8.26 3.02 8.56
N PHE A 254 -8.37 1.72 8.86
CA PHE A 254 -7.35 0.76 8.42
C PHE A 254 -7.46 0.42 6.94
N MET A 255 -8.63 0.60 6.32
CA MET A 255 -8.75 0.63 4.85
C MET A 255 -7.94 1.77 4.22
N TYR A 256 -7.89 2.97 4.84
CA TYR A 256 -7.01 4.06 4.38
C TYR A 256 -5.54 3.68 4.52
N VAL A 257 -5.17 3.09 5.66
CA VAL A 257 -3.80 2.61 5.92
C VAL A 257 -3.38 1.61 4.85
N ILE A 258 -4.19 0.59 4.58
CA ILE A 258 -3.92 -0.43 3.56
C ILE A 258 -3.74 0.23 2.19
N SER A 259 -4.64 1.14 1.82
CA SER A 259 -4.58 1.84 0.53
C SER A 259 -3.31 2.67 0.39
N MET A 260 -2.93 3.42 1.43
CA MET A 260 -1.70 4.20 1.49
C MET A 260 -0.45 3.31 1.39
N LEU A 261 -0.40 2.22 2.16
CA LEU A 261 0.73 1.27 2.13
C LEU A 261 0.87 0.62 0.75
N CYS A 262 -0.23 0.27 0.08
CA CYS A 262 -0.20 -0.25 -1.29
C CYS A 262 0.35 0.79 -2.28
N MET A 263 -0.11 2.05 -2.22
CA MET A 263 0.40 3.13 -3.07
C MET A 263 1.90 3.37 -2.83
N LEU A 264 2.34 3.42 -1.57
CA LEU A 264 3.75 3.53 -1.21
C LEU A 264 4.56 2.35 -1.74
N LYS A 265 4.01 1.13 -1.69
CA LYS A 265 4.68 -0.07 -2.20
C LYS A 265 4.91 0.00 -3.69
N ILE A 266 3.90 0.42 -4.46
CA ILE A 266 3.98 0.60 -5.91
C ILE A 266 5.05 1.64 -6.24
N TYR A 267 5.04 2.79 -5.56
CA TYR A 267 6.04 3.86 -5.77
C TYR A 267 7.46 3.41 -5.47
N GLN A 268 7.64 2.74 -4.34
CA GLN A 268 8.93 2.26 -3.89
C GLN A 268 9.58 1.27 -4.86
N THR A 269 8.78 0.48 -5.60
CA THR A 269 9.31 -0.53 -6.54
C THR A 269 10.21 0.08 -7.62
N ARG A 270 9.93 1.30 -8.08
CA ARG A 270 10.76 2.01 -9.07
C ARG A 270 11.60 3.14 -8.48
N HIS A 271 11.35 3.51 -7.22
CA HIS A 271 12.02 4.61 -6.53
C HIS A 271 12.57 4.17 -5.15
N PRO A 272 13.49 3.19 -5.08
CA PRO A 272 13.90 2.60 -3.80
C PRO A 272 14.61 3.59 -2.86
N ASP A 273 15.38 4.56 -3.39
CA ASP A 273 16.09 5.54 -2.56
C ASP A 273 15.30 6.82 -2.22
N ILE A 274 14.27 7.16 -3.02
CA ILE A 274 13.49 8.41 -2.90
C ILE A 274 12.12 8.18 -2.22
N ASN A 275 11.92 7.00 -1.61
CA ASN A 275 10.67 6.73 -0.91
C ASN A 275 10.49 7.63 0.33
N ALA A 276 9.23 8.00 0.61
CA ALA A 276 8.81 8.72 1.80
C ALA A 276 9.32 8.02 3.07
N GLU A 277 9.59 8.80 4.10
CA GLU A 277 9.89 8.27 5.43
C GLU A 277 8.61 7.81 6.12
N ALA A 278 8.70 6.75 6.92
CA ALA A 278 7.54 6.17 7.58
C ALA A 278 6.80 7.21 8.44
N HIS A 279 7.54 8.02 9.21
CA HIS A 279 6.94 9.07 10.03
C HIS A 279 6.15 10.09 9.19
N ALA A 280 6.71 10.56 8.08
CA ALA A 280 6.01 11.49 7.19
C ALA A 280 4.72 10.88 6.60
N ALA A 281 4.76 9.60 6.19
CA ALA A 281 3.59 8.91 5.66
C ALA A 281 2.48 8.76 6.71
N PHE A 282 2.83 8.32 7.92
CA PHE A 282 1.88 8.20 9.02
C PHE A 282 1.40 9.56 9.55
N SER A 283 2.18 10.64 9.43
CA SER A 283 1.71 12.00 9.73
C SER A 283 0.66 12.48 8.75
N VAL A 284 0.81 12.20 7.45
CA VAL A 284 -0.23 12.50 6.44
C VAL A 284 -1.50 11.71 6.76
N LEU A 285 -1.37 10.43 7.10
CA LEU A 285 -2.50 9.61 7.52
C LEU A 285 -3.19 10.19 8.78
N ALA A 286 -2.42 10.58 9.79
CA ALA A 286 -2.97 11.18 11.01
C ALA A 286 -3.76 12.47 10.72
N PHE A 287 -3.27 13.29 9.79
CA PHE A 287 -3.98 14.48 9.33
C PHE A 287 -5.30 14.13 8.60
N VAL A 288 -5.27 13.11 7.74
CA VAL A 288 -6.47 12.60 7.05
C VAL A 288 -7.51 12.07 8.05
N VAL A 289 -7.07 11.29 9.04
CA VAL A 289 -7.95 10.77 10.11
C VAL A 289 -8.53 11.91 10.94
N LEU A 290 -7.74 12.93 11.27
CA LEU A 290 -8.21 14.11 11.99
C LEU A 290 -9.32 14.84 11.21
N LEU A 291 -9.15 15.04 9.89
CA LEU A 291 -10.20 15.61 9.05
C LEU A 291 -11.47 14.74 9.05
N GLY A 292 -11.31 13.42 9.06
CA GLY A 292 -12.41 12.47 9.23
C GLY A 292 -13.14 12.66 10.55
N VAL A 293 -12.44 12.84 11.67
CA VAL A 293 -13.07 13.09 12.98
C VAL A 293 -13.80 14.43 12.99
N VAL A 294 -13.19 15.51 12.48
CA VAL A 294 -13.84 16.84 12.39
C VAL A 294 -15.13 16.77 11.57
N SER A 295 -15.14 15.99 10.49
CA SER A 295 -16.32 15.84 9.64
C SER A 295 -17.53 15.21 10.36
N VAL A 296 -17.32 14.46 11.45
CA VAL A 296 -18.42 13.90 12.25
C VAL A 296 -19.15 14.99 13.02
N PHE A 297 -18.44 16.03 13.45
CA PHE A 297 -18.98 17.12 14.27
C PHE A 297 -19.45 18.31 13.43
N GLU A 298 -18.79 18.57 12.30
CA GLU A 298 -18.96 19.80 11.50
C GLU A 298 -19.22 19.47 10.02
N ASP A 299 -20.43 19.01 9.67
CA ASP A 299 -20.82 18.75 8.27
C ASP A 299 -21.39 20.00 7.56
N ASN A 300 -20.65 21.09 7.62
CA ASN A 300 -21.05 22.35 6.99
C ASN A 300 -20.53 22.45 5.55
N LEU A 301 -21.27 23.17 4.68
CA LEU A 301 -20.84 23.40 3.28
C LEU A 301 -19.43 24.02 3.19
N ALA A 302 -19.11 24.91 4.13
CA ALA A 302 -17.78 25.53 4.22
C ALA A 302 -16.68 24.49 4.45
N PHE A 303 -16.89 23.52 5.35
CA PHE A 303 -15.95 22.43 5.59
C PHE A 303 -15.70 21.62 4.31
N ARG A 304 -16.76 21.27 3.58
CA ARG A 304 -16.65 20.51 2.31
C ARG A 304 -15.90 21.28 1.22
N ILE A 305 -16.10 22.59 1.10
CA ILE A 305 -15.35 23.45 0.16
C ILE A 305 -13.87 23.50 0.53
N ILE A 306 -13.56 23.75 1.81
CA ILE A 306 -12.18 23.81 2.31
C ILE A 306 -11.49 22.47 2.11
N PHE A 307 -12.16 21.36 2.47
CA PHE A 307 -11.66 20.02 2.25
C PHE A 307 -11.35 19.76 0.76
N SER A 308 -12.28 20.09 -0.13
CA SER A 308 -12.10 19.90 -1.58
C SER A 308 -10.93 20.71 -2.11
N ALA A 309 -10.73 21.94 -1.64
CA ALA A 309 -9.58 22.75 -2.00
C ALA A 309 -8.25 22.14 -1.52
N ILE A 310 -8.20 21.64 -0.27
CA ILE A 310 -7.03 20.95 0.28
C ILE A 310 -6.72 19.66 -0.50
N HIS A 311 -7.75 18.85 -0.79
CA HIS A 311 -7.63 17.62 -1.57
C HIS A 311 -7.04 17.89 -2.95
N LEU A 312 -7.61 18.83 -3.71
CA LEU A 312 -7.11 19.17 -5.05
C LEU A 312 -5.69 19.75 -5.01
N LEU A 313 -5.40 20.62 -4.04
CA LEU A 313 -4.05 21.15 -3.84
C LEU A 313 -3.04 20.02 -3.55
N ALA A 314 -3.40 19.07 -2.68
CA ALA A 314 -2.58 17.92 -2.36
C ALA A 314 -2.36 17.02 -3.58
N CYS A 315 -3.39 16.77 -4.40
CA CYS A 315 -3.27 16.01 -5.65
C CYS A 315 -2.29 16.68 -6.63
N VAL A 316 -2.38 18.00 -6.81
CA VAL A 316 -1.46 18.74 -7.67
C VAL A 316 -0.03 18.69 -7.13
N ALA A 317 0.14 18.89 -5.82
CA ALA A 317 1.45 18.84 -5.16
C ALA A 317 2.09 17.45 -5.29
N LEU A 318 1.35 16.38 -5.02
CA LEU A 318 1.79 15.00 -5.18
C LEU A 318 2.10 14.68 -6.64
N SER A 319 1.25 15.11 -7.58
CA SER A 319 1.45 14.88 -9.01
C SER A 319 2.75 15.51 -9.49
N ALA A 320 3.03 16.72 -9.05
CA ALA A 320 4.27 17.40 -9.42
C ALA A 320 5.49 16.80 -8.68
N GLN A 321 5.34 16.33 -7.45
CA GLN A 321 6.40 15.52 -6.81
C GLN A 321 6.68 14.24 -7.62
N VAL A 322 5.66 13.51 -8.06
CA VAL A 322 5.83 12.31 -8.89
C VAL A 322 6.45 12.65 -10.25
N TYR A 323 5.97 13.71 -10.92
CA TYR A 323 6.50 14.15 -12.22
C TYR A 323 7.99 14.50 -12.18
N TYR A 324 8.43 15.17 -11.10
CA TYR A 324 9.82 15.54 -10.88
C TYR A 324 10.58 14.55 -9.97
N MET A 325 10.06 13.33 -9.77
CA MET A 325 10.68 12.23 -9.01
C MET A 325 11.14 12.61 -7.59
N GLY A 326 10.30 13.32 -6.84
CA GLY A 326 10.57 13.75 -5.46
C GLY A 326 11.67 14.81 -5.32
N ARG A 327 12.16 15.37 -6.44
CA ARG A 327 13.25 16.38 -6.45
C ARG A 327 12.73 17.81 -6.32
N TRP A 328 11.41 17.99 -6.35
CA TRP A 328 10.78 19.29 -6.24
C TRP A 328 10.63 19.67 -4.77
N LYS A 329 11.43 20.64 -4.32
CA LYS A 329 11.28 21.28 -3.00
C LYS A 329 10.41 22.54 -3.14
N LEU A 330 9.36 22.63 -2.34
CA LEU A 330 8.51 23.81 -2.22
C LEU A 330 9.27 24.93 -1.49
N ASN A 331 10.03 25.73 -2.24
CA ASN A 331 10.71 26.92 -1.73
C ASN A 331 10.01 28.18 -2.28
N LEU A 332 10.06 29.31 -1.57
CA LEU A 332 9.51 30.60 -2.03
C LEU A 332 10.03 31.03 -3.42
N GLY A 333 11.23 30.59 -3.83
CA GLY A 333 11.79 30.80 -5.16
C GLY A 333 11.17 29.97 -6.30
N VAL A 334 10.19 29.10 -6.01
CA VAL A 334 9.50 28.28 -7.01
C VAL A 334 8.71 29.14 -7.99
N PHE A 335 8.00 30.16 -7.52
CA PHE A 335 7.27 31.09 -8.40
C PHE A 335 8.20 31.83 -9.35
N LYS A 336 9.38 32.27 -8.86
CA LYS A 336 10.41 32.90 -9.68
C LYS A 336 10.97 31.92 -10.72
N ARG A 337 11.19 30.65 -10.37
CA ARG A 337 11.70 29.62 -11.29
C ARG A 337 10.66 29.23 -12.34
N ILE A 338 9.40 29.06 -11.94
CA ILE A 338 8.28 28.82 -12.86
C ILE A 338 8.15 30.01 -13.82
N TYR A 339 8.16 31.24 -13.31
CA TYR A 339 8.10 32.45 -14.12
C TYR A 339 9.24 32.54 -15.14
N VAL A 340 10.49 32.25 -14.75
CA VAL A 340 11.64 32.28 -15.67
C VAL A 340 11.57 31.16 -16.72
N ILE A 341 11.15 29.95 -16.34
CA ILE A 341 10.95 28.86 -17.31
C ILE A 341 9.83 29.24 -18.28
N PHE A 342 8.71 29.74 -17.76
CA PHE A 342 7.55 30.16 -18.55
C PHE A 342 7.91 31.31 -19.51
N TRP A 343 8.71 32.27 -19.05
CA TRP A 343 9.19 33.39 -19.86
C TRP A 343 10.17 32.93 -20.95
N ASN A 344 11.08 32.01 -20.63
CA ASN A 344 12.03 31.46 -21.60
C ASN A 344 11.34 30.56 -22.65
N ASP A 345 10.35 29.76 -22.23
CA ASP A 345 9.55 28.93 -23.14
C ASP A 345 8.63 29.78 -24.04
N PHE A 346 8.11 30.90 -23.52
CA PHE A 346 7.37 31.90 -24.30
C PHE A 346 8.25 32.52 -25.40
N GLN A 347 9.48 32.89 -25.07
CA GLN A 347 10.44 33.45 -26.04
C GLN A 347 10.89 32.42 -27.09
N ALA A 348 10.88 31.12 -26.76
CA ALA A 348 11.27 30.04 -27.67
C ALA A 348 10.14 29.56 -28.62
N GLY A 349 8.92 30.09 -28.48
CA GLY A 349 7.79 29.89 -29.40
C GLY A 349 6.60 29.11 -28.81
N PRO A 350 5.35 29.38 -29.26
CA PRO A 350 4.12 28.88 -28.64
C PRO A 350 3.92 27.35 -28.71
N SER A 351 4.65 26.65 -29.59
CA SER A 351 4.63 25.18 -29.66
C SER A 351 5.37 24.51 -28.49
N ASN A 352 6.37 25.20 -27.89
CA ASN A 352 7.15 24.65 -26.79
C ASN A 352 6.40 24.66 -25.45
N TRP A 353 5.31 25.43 -25.34
CA TRP A 353 4.45 25.46 -24.14
C TRP A 353 3.81 24.12 -23.79
N PHE A 354 3.52 23.29 -24.79
CA PHE A 354 2.78 22.05 -24.61
C PHE A 354 3.66 20.80 -24.73
N ARG A 355 4.99 20.95 -24.67
CA ARG A 355 5.91 19.81 -24.79
C ARG A 355 6.38 19.35 -23.40
N PRO A 356 5.69 18.38 -22.78
CA PRO A 356 6.12 17.86 -21.48
C PRO A 356 7.47 17.16 -21.61
N MET A 357 8.33 17.35 -20.61
CA MET A 357 9.61 16.66 -20.46
C MET A 357 9.45 15.14 -20.42
N TYR A 358 8.39 14.64 -19.76
CA TYR A 358 8.05 13.22 -19.66
C TYR A 358 6.61 12.99 -20.13
N VAL A 359 6.42 12.72 -21.42
CA VAL A 359 5.09 12.65 -22.06
C VAL A 359 4.19 11.59 -21.43
N ASP A 360 4.69 10.37 -21.27
CA ASP A 360 3.89 9.25 -20.73
C ASP A 360 3.42 9.52 -19.29
N ARG A 361 4.32 10.03 -18.44
CA ARG A 361 3.98 10.41 -17.06
C ARG A 361 3.00 11.58 -17.00
N MET A 362 3.20 12.60 -17.85
CA MET A 362 2.32 13.76 -17.88
C MET A 362 0.89 13.36 -18.21
N PHE A 363 0.69 12.54 -19.26
CA PHE A 363 -0.63 12.08 -19.67
C PHE A 363 -1.36 11.36 -18.52
N LEU A 364 -0.64 10.49 -17.81
CA LEU A 364 -1.20 9.71 -16.71
C LEU A 364 -1.51 10.58 -15.49
N LEU A 365 -0.65 11.55 -15.16
CA LEU A 365 -0.92 12.50 -14.09
C LEU A 365 -2.11 13.41 -14.40
N VAL A 366 -2.29 13.80 -15.67
CA VAL A 366 -3.48 14.56 -16.10
C VAL A 366 -4.75 13.74 -15.86
N ILE A 367 -4.79 12.47 -16.27
CA ILE A 367 -5.93 11.57 -16.00
C ILE A 367 -6.20 11.45 -14.50
N GLY A 368 -5.14 11.27 -13.69
CA GLY A 368 -5.26 11.18 -12.24
C GLY A 368 -5.84 12.45 -11.62
N ASN A 369 -5.37 13.63 -12.03
CA ASN A 369 -5.91 14.91 -11.55
C ASN A 369 -7.35 15.14 -12.01
N LEU A 370 -7.69 14.86 -13.27
CA LEU A 370 -9.05 14.97 -13.77
C LEU A 370 -10.02 14.06 -13.00
N THR A 371 -9.59 12.84 -12.66
CA THR A 371 -10.40 11.93 -11.85
C THR A 371 -10.62 12.48 -10.44
N ASN A 372 -9.59 13.02 -9.79
CA ASN A 372 -9.72 13.65 -8.48
C ASN A 372 -10.58 14.93 -8.51
N VAL A 373 -10.53 15.72 -9.58
CA VAL A 373 -11.45 16.84 -9.81
C VAL A 373 -12.89 16.34 -9.91
N GLY A 374 -13.13 15.26 -10.67
CA GLY A 374 -14.44 14.62 -10.74
C GLY A 374 -14.96 14.16 -9.36
N LEU A 375 -14.12 13.52 -8.55
CA LEU A 375 -14.46 13.13 -7.18
C LEU A 375 -14.78 14.33 -6.29
N ALA A 376 -14.00 15.41 -6.37
CA ALA A 376 -14.25 16.63 -5.61
C ALA A 376 -15.58 17.30 -6.00
N VAL A 377 -15.90 17.36 -7.29
CA VAL A 377 -17.20 17.86 -7.78
C VAL A 377 -18.34 17.00 -7.28
N TYR A 378 -18.22 15.67 -7.37
CA TYR A 378 -19.20 14.73 -6.83
C TYR A 378 -19.43 14.94 -5.33
N GLY A 379 -18.35 15.08 -4.53
CA GLY A 379 -18.43 15.31 -3.09
C GLY A 379 -19.14 16.61 -2.69
N LEU A 380 -19.03 17.66 -3.52
CA LEU A 380 -19.71 18.94 -3.32
C LEU A 380 -21.18 18.94 -3.77
N MET A 381 -21.50 18.21 -4.84
CA MET A 381 -22.85 18.14 -5.42
C MET A 381 -23.76 17.18 -4.66
N GLU A 382 -23.36 15.92 -4.54
CA GLU A 382 -24.19 14.86 -3.97
C GLU A 382 -24.18 14.86 -2.44
N ARG A 383 -23.21 15.56 -1.84
CA ARG A 383 -23.02 15.69 -0.38
C ARG A 383 -23.22 14.35 0.33
N PRO A 384 -22.33 13.36 0.09
CA PRO A 384 -22.46 12.05 0.68
C PRO A 384 -22.58 12.19 2.21
N PRO A 385 -23.54 11.49 2.83
CA PRO A 385 -23.84 11.65 4.26
C PRO A 385 -22.76 11.04 5.15
N ASP A 386 -21.97 10.11 4.61
CA ASP A 386 -20.80 9.55 5.29
C ASP A 386 -19.52 10.05 4.61
N PHE A 387 -18.82 10.92 5.32
CA PHE A 387 -17.56 11.47 4.86
C PHE A 387 -16.44 10.41 4.84
N ALA A 388 -16.49 9.39 5.70
CA ALA A 388 -15.47 8.35 5.74
C ALA A 388 -15.51 7.49 4.45
N SER A 389 -16.69 7.01 4.04
CA SER A 389 -16.85 6.34 2.74
C SER A 389 -16.41 7.21 1.56
N TYR A 390 -16.67 8.52 1.61
CA TYR A 390 -16.23 9.45 0.57
C TYR A 390 -14.70 9.55 0.50
N MET A 391 -14.03 9.69 1.65
CA MET A 391 -12.57 9.63 1.74
C MET A 391 -12.03 8.30 1.23
N LEU A 392 -12.65 7.18 1.61
CA LEU A 392 -12.25 5.86 1.16
C LEU A 392 -12.31 5.75 -0.36
N ALA A 393 -13.37 6.27 -0.97
CA ALA A 393 -13.52 6.29 -2.43
C ALA A 393 -12.36 7.05 -3.10
N ILE A 394 -11.88 8.16 -2.52
CA ILE A 394 -10.70 8.88 -3.01
C ILE A 394 -9.45 8.00 -2.95
N PHE A 395 -9.18 7.36 -1.80
CA PHE A 395 -8.01 6.49 -1.62
C PHE A 395 -8.02 5.29 -2.57
N ILE A 396 -9.14 4.57 -2.65
CA ILE A 396 -9.27 3.38 -3.50
C ILE A 396 -9.19 3.77 -4.98
N THR A 397 -9.85 4.85 -5.41
CA THR A 397 -9.79 5.29 -6.82
C THR A 397 -8.36 5.64 -7.21
N ASN A 398 -7.63 6.37 -6.37
CA ASN A 398 -6.22 6.68 -6.62
C ASN A 398 -5.34 5.43 -6.62
N LEU A 399 -5.57 4.47 -5.72
CA LEU A 399 -4.85 3.20 -5.71
C LEU A 399 -5.10 2.40 -6.99
N MET A 400 -6.35 2.31 -7.46
CA MET A 400 -6.71 1.59 -8.68
C MET A 400 -6.10 2.25 -9.92
N LEU A 401 -6.19 3.59 -10.02
CA LEU A 401 -5.53 4.35 -11.08
C LEU A 401 -4.02 4.12 -11.07
N TYR A 402 -3.39 4.14 -9.90
CA TYR A 402 -1.94 3.98 -9.81
C TYR A 402 -1.50 2.54 -10.12
N THR A 403 -2.27 1.55 -9.70
CA THR A 403 -2.02 0.14 -10.06
C THR A 403 -2.16 -0.07 -11.56
N LEU A 404 -3.21 0.49 -12.17
CA LEU A 404 -3.43 0.43 -13.62
C LEU A 404 -2.31 1.12 -14.39
N PHE A 405 -1.90 2.33 -13.95
CA PHE A 405 -0.75 3.05 -14.49
C PHE A 405 0.47 2.13 -14.50
N TYR A 406 0.79 1.54 -13.34
CA TYR A 406 2.00 0.75 -13.18
C TYR A 406 2.02 -0.43 -14.16
N ILE A 407 0.90 -1.14 -14.29
CA ILE A 407 0.73 -2.26 -15.23
C ILE A 407 0.87 -1.78 -16.68
N ILE A 408 0.22 -0.68 -17.06
CA ILE A 408 0.30 -0.12 -18.42
C ILE A 408 1.75 0.25 -18.75
N MET A 409 2.46 0.92 -17.85
CA MET A 409 3.84 1.33 -18.08
C MET A 409 4.79 0.16 -18.17
N LYS A 410 4.57 -0.89 -17.36
CA LYS A 410 5.29 -2.16 -17.47
C LYS A 410 5.16 -2.75 -18.88
N LEU A 411 3.93 -2.86 -19.38
CA LEU A 411 3.66 -3.37 -20.74
C LEU A 411 4.25 -2.48 -21.84
N ARG A 412 4.18 -1.15 -21.69
CA ARG A 412 4.73 -0.18 -22.65
C ARG A 412 6.25 -0.26 -22.80
N HIS A 413 6.95 -0.60 -21.72
CA HIS A 413 8.41 -0.78 -21.73
C HIS A 413 8.84 -2.21 -22.15
N GLY A 414 7.89 -3.06 -22.56
CA GLY A 414 8.18 -4.42 -23.02
C GLY A 414 8.50 -5.41 -21.88
N GLU A 415 8.23 -5.04 -20.64
CA GLU A 415 8.36 -5.96 -19.49
C GLU A 415 7.20 -6.97 -19.50
N LYS A 416 7.46 -8.19 -19.05
CA LYS A 416 6.49 -9.30 -19.13
C LYS A 416 5.78 -9.47 -17.81
N ILE A 417 4.47 -9.74 -17.86
CA ILE A 417 3.72 -10.15 -16.68
C ILE A 417 3.70 -11.67 -16.66
N LEU A 418 4.34 -12.27 -15.65
CA LEU A 418 4.39 -13.73 -15.51
C LEU A 418 2.99 -14.31 -15.29
N CYS A 419 2.77 -15.56 -15.73
CA CYS A 419 1.49 -16.24 -15.61
C CYS A 419 0.96 -16.27 -14.17
N GLN A 420 1.85 -16.43 -13.18
CA GLN A 420 1.49 -16.35 -11.76
C GLN A 420 0.88 -15.00 -11.38
N ALA A 421 1.45 -13.89 -11.83
CA ALA A 421 0.93 -12.56 -11.56
C ALA A 421 -0.39 -12.31 -12.30
N VAL A 422 -0.51 -12.75 -13.57
CA VAL A 422 -1.77 -12.69 -14.33
C VAL A 422 -2.88 -13.44 -13.61
N PHE A 423 -2.59 -14.64 -13.09
CA PHE A 423 -3.55 -15.43 -12.32
C PHE A 423 -4.07 -14.68 -11.09
N TYR A 424 -3.18 -14.05 -10.31
CA TYR A 424 -3.60 -13.24 -9.15
C TYR A 424 -4.37 -11.99 -9.56
N ILE A 425 -4.01 -11.32 -10.66
CA ILE A 425 -4.77 -10.18 -11.19
C ILE A 425 -6.20 -10.62 -11.55
N CYS A 426 -6.36 -11.72 -12.29
CA CYS A 426 -7.68 -12.22 -12.67
C CYS A 426 -8.54 -12.58 -11.45
N LEU A 427 -7.95 -13.27 -10.47
CA LEU A 427 -8.66 -13.60 -9.23
C LEU A 427 -9.04 -12.35 -8.44
N ALA A 428 -8.12 -11.39 -8.29
CA ALA A 428 -8.40 -10.12 -7.61
C ALA A 428 -9.52 -9.33 -8.30
N SER A 429 -9.49 -9.22 -9.64
CA SER A 429 -10.54 -8.52 -10.40
C SER A 429 -11.90 -9.20 -10.26
N LEU A 430 -11.95 -10.54 -10.34
CA LEU A 430 -13.19 -11.30 -10.19
C LEU A 430 -13.76 -11.17 -8.77
N SER A 431 -12.92 -11.31 -7.75
CA SER A 431 -13.35 -11.23 -6.36
C SER A 431 -13.74 -9.80 -5.97
N TRP A 432 -13.05 -8.76 -6.47
CA TRP A 432 -13.46 -7.36 -6.26
C TRP A 432 -14.79 -7.06 -6.93
N GLY A 433 -15.01 -7.54 -8.16
CA GLY A 433 -16.30 -7.39 -8.85
C GLY A 433 -17.44 -8.04 -8.07
N ALA A 434 -17.20 -9.26 -7.55
CA ALA A 434 -18.17 -9.95 -6.70
C ALA A 434 -18.39 -9.22 -5.36
N ALA A 435 -17.32 -8.77 -4.69
CA ALA A 435 -17.43 -8.00 -3.45
C ALA A 435 -18.26 -6.72 -3.66
N MET A 436 -18.01 -5.98 -4.75
CA MET A 436 -18.74 -4.73 -5.02
C MET A 436 -20.24 -4.97 -5.21
N TYR A 437 -20.64 -6.09 -5.83
CA TYR A 437 -22.05 -6.45 -5.96
C TYR A 437 -22.72 -6.57 -4.58
N PHE A 438 -22.09 -7.25 -3.62
CA PHE A 438 -22.64 -7.39 -2.28
C PHE A 438 -22.57 -6.10 -1.46
N PHE A 439 -21.53 -5.29 -1.63
CA PHE A 439 -21.37 -4.00 -0.94
C PHE A 439 -22.50 -3.00 -1.24
N ILE A 440 -23.02 -3.00 -2.47
CA ILE A 440 -24.11 -2.10 -2.88
C ILE A 440 -25.45 -2.53 -2.27
N ASN A 441 -25.62 -3.83 -1.98
CA ASN A 441 -26.83 -4.39 -1.40
C ASN A 441 -26.81 -4.29 0.14
N LYS A 442 -27.21 -3.12 0.67
CA LYS A 442 -27.16 -2.83 2.11
C LYS A 442 -28.40 -3.34 2.86
N ALA A 443 -28.17 -4.00 3.99
CA ALA A 443 -29.22 -4.41 4.93
C ALA A 443 -29.46 -3.40 6.08
N ILE A 444 -28.55 -2.42 6.25
CA ILE A 444 -28.65 -1.37 7.28
C ILE A 444 -28.32 0.01 6.70
N THR A 445 -28.78 1.09 7.34
CA THR A 445 -28.47 2.46 6.94
C THR A 445 -28.27 3.42 8.11
N TRP A 446 -27.14 4.15 8.06
CA TRP A 446 -26.79 5.22 8.99
C TRP A 446 -27.54 6.53 8.72
N ARG A 447 -28.27 6.63 7.62
CA ARG A 447 -29.00 7.86 7.22
C ARG A 447 -30.24 8.11 8.07
N LYS A 448 -30.71 7.10 8.77
CA LYS A 448 -31.93 7.12 9.58
C LYS A 448 -31.60 6.69 11.01
N ARG A 449 -32.55 6.83 11.92
CA ARG A 449 -32.42 6.29 13.29
C ARG A 449 -32.36 4.76 13.25
N ALA A 450 -31.78 4.12 14.26
CA ALA A 450 -31.65 2.67 14.33
C ALA A 450 -33.01 1.95 14.16
N ALA A 451 -34.06 2.43 14.84
CA ALA A 451 -35.42 1.91 14.69
C ALA A 451 -35.94 1.96 13.24
N GLU A 452 -35.69 3.05 12.52
CA GLU A 452 -36.10 3.22 11.12
C GLU A 452 -35.23 2.41 10.14
N SER A 453 -33.97 2.16 10.50
CA SER A 453 -33.08 1.30 9.72
C SER A 453 -33.60 -0.14 9.66
N ARG A 454 -34.40 -0.59 10.63
CA ARG A 454 -34.92 -1.96 10.69
C ARG A 454 -35.82 -2.34 9.51
N VAL A 455 -36.38 -1.35 8.81
CA VAL A 455 -37.18 -1.58 7.58
C VAL A 455 -36.31 -2.16 6.45
N PHE A 456 -34.99 -1.94 6.50
CA PHE A 456 -34.04 -2.46 5.53
C PHE A 456 -33.47 -3.84 5.89
N ASN A 457 -33.79 -4.36 7.07
CA ASN A 457 -33.30 -5.67 7.50
C ASN A 457 -33.74 -6.75 6.51
N GLN A 458 -32.86 -7.70 6.27
CA GLN A 458 -33.06 -8.77 5.31
C GLN A 458 -32.74 -10.12 5.96
N GLU A 459 -33.47 -11.15 5.54
CA GLU A 459 -33.14 -12.52 5.91
C GLU A 459 -31.73 -12.90 5.45
N CYS A 460 -31.12 -13.87 6.12
CA CYS A 460 -29.80 -14.37 5.75
C CYS A 460 -29.78 -14.90 4.31
N ALA A 461 -28.75 -14.52 3.55
CA ALA A 461 -28.59 -14.91 2.16
C ALA A 461 -28.05 -16.34 2.00
N ILE A 462 -27.10 -16.75 2.85
CA ILE A 462 -26.39 -18.03 2.72
C ILE A 462 -26.40 -18.80 4.04
N LEU A 463 -26.69 -20.10 3.95
CA LEU A 463 -26.66 -21.07 5.07
C LEU A 463 -27.52 -20.68 6.28
N ASN A 464 -28.51 -19.81 6.09
CA ASN A 464 -29.31 -19.21 7.16
C ASN A 464 -28.42 -18.65 8.30
N PHE A 465 -27.29 -18.03 7.93
CA PHE A 465 -26.32 -17.51 8.89
C PHE A 465 -25.57 -16.26 8.41
N TYR A 466 -25.32 -16.13 7.10
CA TYR A 466 -24.58 -15.00 6.55
C TYR A 466 -25.49 -14.13 5.68
N ASP A 467 -25.44 -12.82 5.89
CA ASP A 467 -26.10 -11.85 5.03
C ASP A 467 -25.17 -11.33 3.90
N PHE A 468 -25.63 -10.34 3.14
CA PHE A 468 -24.84 -9.78 2.05
C PHE A 468 -23.59 -9.03 2.54
N HIS A 469 -23.62 -8.41 3.73
CA HIS A 469 -22.47 -7.72 4.28
C HIS A 469 -21.41 -8.72 4.74
N ASP A 470 -21.82 -9.84 5.35
CA ASP A 470 -20.92 -10.95 5.69
C ASP A 470 -20.20 -11.52 4.45
N ILE A 471 -20.94 -11.73 3.36
CA ILE A 471 -20.38 -12.22 2.10
C ILE A 471 -19.42 -11.19 1.51
N TRP A 472 -19.72 -9.90 1.64
CA TRP A 472 -18.80 -8.84 1.25
C TRP A 472 -17.47 -8.96 1.99
N HIS A 473 -17.44 -9.22 3.31
CA HIS A 473 -16.20 -9.36 4.09
C HIS A 473 -15.33 -10.51 3.59
N PHE A 474 -15.93 -11.66 3.30
CA PHE A 474 -15.18 -12.80 2.78
C PHE A 474 -14.55 -12.52 1.42
N LEU A 475 -15.33 -11.89 0.53
CA LEU A 475 -14.87 -11.60 -0.84
C LEU A 475 -13.85 -10.46 -0.87
N SER A 476 -14.05 -9.39 -0.10
CA SER A 476 -13.09 -8.29 0.01
C SER A 476 -11.78 -8.74 0.66
N ALA A 477 -11.82 -9.61 1.68
CA ALA A 477 -10.62 -10.21 2.28
C ALA A 477 -9.82 -11.02 1.24
N ALA A 478 -10.50 -11.87 0.47
CA ALA A 478 -9.89 -12.61 -0.64
C ALA A 478 -9.31 -11.67 -1.70
N SER A 479 -10.04 -10.60 -2.04
CA SER A 479 -9.62 -9.61 -3.04
C SER A 479 -8.37 -8.85 -2.63
N LEU A 480 -8.28 -8.41 -1.37
CA LEU A 480 -7.10 -7.75 -0.81
C LEU A 480 -5.91 -8.71 -0.79
N PHE A 481 -6.12 -9.97 -0.38
CA PHE A 481 -5.07 -10.98 -0.44
C PHE A 481 -4.52 -11.19 -1.85
N PHE A 482 -5.38 -11.37 -2.85
CA PHE A 482 -4.93 -11.52 -4.25
C PHE A 482 -4.29 -10.25 -4.80
N SER A 483 -4.76 -9.07 -4.39
CA SER A 483 -4.14 -7.78 -4.73
C SER A 483 -2.73 -7.66 -4.14
N PHE A 484 -2.54 -8.10 -2.89
CA PHE A 484 -1.22 -8.11 -2.26
C PHE A 484 -0.29 -9.14 -2.90
N MET A 485 -0.80 -10.33 -3.24
CA MET A 485 -0.05 -11.34 -3.98
C MET A 485 0.33 -10.87 -5.38
N THR A 486 -0.53 -10.07 -6.04
CA THR A 486 -0.20 -9.38 -7.28
C THR A 486 0.99 -8.45 -7.07
N LEU A 487 0.93 -7.53 -6.10
CA LEU A 487 2.04 -6.61 -5.81
C LEU A 487 3.34 -7.32 -5.41
N LEU A 488 3.24 -8.50 -4.79
CA LEU A 488 4.38 -9.31 -4.40
C LEU A 488 5.04 -10.02 -5.59
N THR A 489 4.29 -10.32 -6.65
CA THR A 489 4.73 -11.15 -7.81
C THR A 489 4.88 -10.38 -9.12
N LEU A 490 4.37 -9.14 -9.19
CA LEU A 490 4.23 -8.39 -10.44
C LEU A 490 5.57 -8.12 -11.15
N ASP A 491 6.66 -8.00 -10.40
CA ASP A 491 8.00 -7.71 -10.93
C ASP A 491 8.97 -8.89 -10.79
N ASP A 492 8.45 -10.11 -10.61
CA ASP A 492 9.26 -11.33 -10.55
C ASP A 492 9.98 -11.61 -11.89
N ASP A 493 9.49 -11.07 -13.03
CA ASP A 493 10.14 -11.17 -14.35
C ASP A 493 11.50 -10.45 -14.41
N LEU A 494 11.67 -9.42 -13.58
CA LEU A 494 12.88 -8.60 -13.55
C LEU A 494 13.97 -9.14 -12.62
N ALA A 495 13.74 -10.26 -11.91
CA ALA A 495 14.64 -10.76 -10.88
C ALA A 495 16.12 -10.89 -11.33
N TYR A 496 16.34 -11.28 -12.58
CA TYR A 496 17.66 -11.45 -13.21
C TYR A 496 17.97 -10.41 -14.29
N THR A 497 17.24 -9.29 -14.31
CA THR A 497 17.52 -8.18 -15.24
C THR A 497 18.51 -7.20 -14.61
N PRO A 498 19.57 -6.78 -15.32
CA PRO A 498 20.47 -5.75 -14.82
C PRO A 498 19.74 -4.43 -14.54
N ARG A 499 20.01 -3.79 -13.40
CA ARG A 499 19.32 -2.56 -12.95
C ARG A 499 19.48 -1.35 -13.88
N ASP A 500 20.53 -1.33 -14.69
CA ASP A 500 20.76 -0.35 -15.76
C ASP A 500 19.85 -0.52 -16.98
N ARG A 501 19.09 -1.62 -17.03
CA ARG A 501 18.11 -1.88 -18.09
C ARG A 501 16.66 -1.79 -17.59
N ILE A 502 16.46 -1.57 -16.29
CA ILE A 502 15.13 -1.46 -15.70
C ILE A 502 14.73 0.02 -15.68
N PRO A 503 13.79 0.47 -16.52
CA PRO A 503 13.38 1.87 -16.57
C PRO A 503 12.62 2.26 -15.31
N VAL A 504 12.76 3.52 -14.93
CA VAL A 504 11.96 4.18 -13.89
C VAL A 504 10.84 4.94 -14.59
N PHE A 505 9.60 4.79 -14.13
CA PHE A 505 8.43 5.49 -14.67
C PHE A 505 7.52 6.01 -13.59
#